data_AF-A0A6L9ITD6-F1
#
_entry.id   AF-A0A6L9ITD6-F1
#
_cell.length_a   1.000
_cell.length_b   1.000
_cell.length_c   1.000
_cell.angle_alpha   90.00
_cell.angle_beta   90.00
_cell.angle_gamma   90.00
#
_symmetry.space_group_name_H-M   'P 1'
#
loop_
_entity.id
_entity.type
_entity.pdbx_description
1 polymer ?
#
loop_
_entity_poly.entity_id
_entity_poly.type
_entity_poly.pdbx_seq_one_letter_code
_entity_poly.pdbx_strand_id
1 'polypeptide(L)'
;AMLKAGSTGHPGIGTIHAPDCQTAIRNLENRANEHKEAVASAVRAMLANATVPMVVIHIVNPEGRRHVTTIEEVLPSGGDTGSGGRYPMQLLWEWNEDSQTLRKRYPPSGEWARGVQFPGEGDDFVWRLPE
;
A
#
# COMPACT_ATOMS: atom_id res chain seq x y z
N ALA A 1 2.59 16.84 1.63
CA ALA A 1 2.98 17.00 0.21
C ALA A 1 2.61 15.76 -0.61
N MET A 2 3.14 14.57 -0.29
CA MET A 2 2.90 13.33 -1.05
C MET A 2 1.41 12.98 -1.27
N LEU A 3 0.60 12.94 -0.20
CA LEU A 3 -0.84 12.61 -0.33
C LEU A 3 -1.61 13.64 -1.18
N LYS A 4 -1.30 14.93 -1.01
CA LYS A 4 -1.85 16.02 -1.85
C LYS A 4 -1.42 15.88 -3.32
N ALA A 5 -0.16 15.49 -3.57
CA ALA A 5 0.35 15.24 -4.93
C ALA A 5 -0.33 14.03 -5.58
N GLY A 6 -0.51 12.94 -4.83
CA GLY A 6 -1.27 11.77 -5.28
C GLY A 6 -2.70 12.12 -5.71
N SER A 7 -3.40 12.93 -4.90
CA SER A 7 -4.76 13.39 -5.24
C SER A 7 -4.86 14.27 -6.49
N THR A 8 -3.74 14.81 -6.97
CA THR A 8 -3.69 15.62 -8.21
C THR A 8 -3.05 14.88 -9.37
N GLY A 9 -2.90 13.55 -9.27
CA GLY A 9 -2.39 12.70 -10.36
C GLY A 9 -0.86 12.58 -10.40
N HIS A 10 -0.14 13.06 -9.39
CA HIS A 10 1.31 12.90 -9.32
C HIS A 10 1.66 11.64 -8.51
N PRO A 11 2.26 10.61 -9.13
CA PRO A 11 2.64 9.40 -8.42
C PRO A 11 3.72 9.72 -7.38
N GLY A 12 3.68 9.03 -6.25
CA GLY A 12 4.63 9.18 -5.16
C GLY A 12 4.97 7.85 -4.52
N ILE A 13 6.23 7.71 -4.11
CA ILE A 13 6.72 6.56 -3.36
C ILE A 13 7.39 7.10 -2.09
N GLY A 14 7.14 6.44 -0.97
CA GLY A 14 7.74 6.79 0.31
C GLY A 14 8.00 5.55 1.15
N THR A 15 8.84 5.70 2.17
CA THR A 15 9.09 4.66 3.16
C THR A 15 8.57 5.13 4.52
N ILE A 16 8.04 4.18 5.29
CA ILE A 16 7.63 4.43 6.67
C ILE A 16 8.00 3.24 7.52
N HIS A 17 8.52 3.50 8.71
CA HIS A 17 8.87 2.42 9.64
C HIS A 17 7.59 1.90 10.30
N ALA A 18 7.32 0.62 10.14
CA ALA A 18 6.17 -0.07 10.72
C ALA A 18 6.40 -1.59 10.74
N PRO A 19 5.78 -2.32 11.69
CA PRO A 19 5.86 -3.78 11.79
C PRO A 19 4.95 -4.52 10.81
N ASP A 20 4.00 -3.83 10.18
CA ASP A 20 3.06 -4.37 9.20
C ASP A 20 2.43 -3.24 8.36
N CYS A 21 1.76 -3.61 7.26
CA CYS A 21 1.11 -2.67 6.35
C CYS A 21 0.02 -1.81 7.02
N GLN A 22 -0.77 -2.39 7.92
CA GLN A 22 -1.84 -1.69 8.62
C GLN A 22 -1.30 -0.57 9.51
N THR A 23 -0.20 -0.84 10.22
CA THR A 23 0.50 0.11 11.07
C THR A 23 1.25 1.13 10.23
N ALA A 24 1.78 0.76 9.06
CA ALA A 24 2.38 1.69 8.11
C ALA A 24 1.41 2.80 7.71
N ILE A 25 0.18 2.43 7.32
CA ILE A 25 -0.84 3.43 6.94
C ILE A 25 -1.26 4.27 8.14
N ARG A 26 -1.44 3.65 9.32
CA ARG A 26 -1.77 4.39 10.55
C ARG A 26 -0.67 5.39 10.91
N ASN A 27 0.60 5.01 10.79
CA ASN A 27 1.72 5.91 11.03
C ASN A 27 1.74 7.05 9.99
N LEU A 28 1.39 6.76 8.74
CA LEU A 28 1.28 7.77 7.68
C LEU A 28 0.11 8.74 7.95
N GLU A 29 -1.04 8.24 8.38
CA GLU A 29 -2.19 9.04 8.81
C GLU A 29 -1.80 9.95 9.99
N ASN A 30 -1.18 9.40 11.03
CA ASN A 30 -0.71 10.17 12.17
C ASN A 30 0.27 11.26 11.76
N ARG A 31 1.26 10.93 10.91
CA ARG A 31 2.25 11.89 10.43
C ARG A 31 1.64 12.98 9.55
N ALA A 32 0.63 12.63 8.76
CA ALA A 32 -0.12 13.60 7.96
C ALA A 32 -0.96 14.52 8.87
N ASN A 33 -1.57 13.98 9.94
CA ASN A 33 -2.37 14.73 10.91
C ASN A 33 -1.52 15.66 11.81
N GLU A 34 -0.24 15.36 12.03
CA GLU A 34 0.70 16.25 12.72
C GLU A 34 0.93 17.58 11.95
N HIS A 35 0.64 17.62 10.65
CA HIS A 35 0.68 18.86 9.89
C HIS A 35 -0.54 19.73 10.21
N LYS A 36 -0.28 20.96 10.66
CA LYS A 36 -1.30 21.95 11.09
C LYS A 36 -2.41 22.27 10.07
N GLU A 37 -2.22 21.92 8.80
CA GLU A 37 -3.18 22.16 7.71
C GLU A 37 -4.07 20.95 7.39
N ALA A 38 -3.88 19.82 8.07
CA ALA A 38 -4.55 18.57 7.75
C ALA A 38 -5.74 18.33 8.69
N VAL A 39 -6.94 18.17 8.11
CA VAL A 39 -8.12 17.66 8.83
C VAL A 39 -8.09 16.14 8.76
N ALA A 40 -8.23 15.45 9.90
CA ALA A 40 -8.10 13.98 9.98
C ALA A 40 -9.02 13.23 9.00
N SER A 41 -10.26 13.67 8.84
CA SER A 41 -11.20 13.11 7.87
C SER A 41 -10.72 13.30 6.42
N ALA A 42 -10.09 14.42 6.10
CA ALA A 42 -9.54 14.67 4.76
C ALA A 42 -8.31 13.79 4.49
N VAL A 43 -7.43 13.60 5.48
CA VAL A 43 -6.28 12.68 5.37
C VAL A 43 -6.75 11.26 5.11
N ARG A 44 -7.72 10.80 5.90
CA ARG A 44 -8.28 9.46 5.75
C ARG A 44 -8.97 9.27 4.41
N ALA A 45 -9.73 10.27 3.95
CA ALA A 45 -10.34 10.27 2.63
C ALA A 45 -9.29 10.24 1.50
N MET A 46 -8.12 10.87 1.67
CA MET A 46 -7.01 10.77 0.71
C MET A 46 -6.34 9.39 0.70
N LEU A 47 -6.19 8.76 1.86
CA LEU A 47 -5.53 7.45 2.00
C LEU A 47 -6.38 6.29 1.46
N ALA A 48 -7.70 6.37 1.63
CA ALA A 48 -8.65 5.37 1.13
C ALA A 48 -9.45 5.90 -0.08
N ASN A 49 -8.79 6.67 -0.95
CA ASN A 49 -9.41 7.26 -2.13
C ASN A 49 -9.41 6.30 -3.31
N ALA A 50 -10.55 6.11 -3.97
CA ALA A 50 -10.65 5.34 -5.21
C ALA A 50 -9.81 5.93 -6.37
N THR A 51 -9.56 7.24 -6.38
CA THR A 51 -8.79 7.90 -7.45
C THR A 51 -7.28 7.88 -7.22
N VAL A 52 -6.83 7.51 -6.02
CA VAL A 52 -5.41 7.42 -5.66
C VAL A 52 -5.14 6.03 -5.11
N PRO A 53 -4.87 5.05 -5.99
CA PRO A 53 -4.59 3.70 -5.53
C PRO A 53 -3.34 3.69 -4.66
N MET A 54 -3.45 3.08 -3.48
CA MET A 54 -2.35 2.96 -2.53
C MET A 54 -1.99 1.49 -2.35
N VAL A 55 -0.75 1.17 -2.65
CA VAL A 55 -0.16 -0.14 -2.40
C VAL A 55 0.88 0.00 -1.30
N VAL A 56 0.84 -0.89 -0.33
CA VAL A 56 1.78 -0.94 0.79
C VAL A 56 2.58 -2.22 0.67
N ILE A 57 3.91 -2.08 0.70
CA ILE A 57 4.85 -3.19 0.61
C ILE A 57 5.56 -3.28 1.96
N HIS A 58 5.41 -4.41 2.63
CA HIS A 58 6.14 -4.69 3.86
C HIS A 58 7.43 -5.43 3.55
N ILE A 59 8.54 -4.90 4.05
CA ILE A 59 9.88 -5.45 3.85
C ILE A 59 10.48 -5.71 5.22
N VAL A 60 10.87 -6.96 5.49
CA VAL A 60 11.59 -7.34 6.71
C VAL A 60 12.97 -7.89 6.39
N ASN A 61 13.82 -8.00 7.40
CA ASN A 61 15.21 -8.46 7.25
C ASN A 61 15.48 -9.74 8.07
N PRO A 62 14.79 -10.86 7.79
CA PRO A 62 15.08 -12.11 8.46
C PRO A 62 16.47 -12.59 8.04
N GLU A 63 17.27 -13.00 9.02
CA GLU A 63 18.57 -13.64 8.77
C GLU A 63 19.56 -12.79 7.93
N GLY A 64 19.44 -11.47 7.99
CA GLY A 64 20.35 -10.53 7.33
C GLY A 64 20.08 -10.32 5.83
N ARG A 65 18.98 -10.85 5.28
CA ARG A 65 18.52 -10.56 3.92
C ARG A 65 17.16 -9.86 3.94
N ARG A 66 16.97 -8.86 3.06
CA ARG A 66 15.70 -8.14 2.94
C ARG A 66 14.72 -8.91 2.07
N HIS A 67 13.53 -9.18 2.59
CA HIS A 67 12.46 -9.87 1.90
C HIS A 67 11.19 -9.02 1.93
N VAL A 68 10.51 -8.92 0.78
CA VAL A 68 9.12 -8.48 0.75
C VAL A 68 8.31 -9.60 1.40
N THR A 69 7.57 -9.28 2.47
CA THR A 69 6.73 -10.27 3.16
C THR A 69 5.28 -10.18 2.77
N THR A 70 4.77 -8.96 2.61
CA THR A 70 3.40 -8.75 2.18
C THR A 70 3.32 -7.55 1.25
N ILE A 71 2.40 -7.64 0.30
CA ILE A 71 1.98 -6.51 -0.54
C ILE A 71 0.46 -6.43 -0.41
N GLU A 72 -0.03 -5.29 0.02
CA GLU A 72 -1.45 -5.06 0.24
C GLU A 72 -1.92 -3.79 -0.49
N GLU A 73 -3.09 -3.85 -1.09
CA GLU A 73 -3.79 -2.68 -1.64
C GLU A 73 -4.72 -2.10 -0.58
N VAL A 74 -4.69 -0.79 -0.39
CA VAL A 74 -5.70 -0.08 0.40
C VAL A 74 -6.97 0.03 -0.43
N LEU A 75 -8.06 -0.52 0.08
CA LEU A 75 -9.35 -0.45 -0.58
C LEU A 75 -10.01 0.91 -0.35
N PRO A 76 -10.76 1.42 -1.32
CA PRO A 76 -11.53 2.63 -1.12
C PRO A 76 -12.53 2.43 0.02
N SER A 77 -12.58 3.39 0.95
CA SER A 77 -13.58 3.40 2.01
C SER A 77 -14.35 4.71 1.91
N GLY A 78 -15.67 4.62 1.71
CA GLY A 78 -16.52 5.81 1.65
C GLY A 78 -16.61 6.47 3.02
N GLY A 79 -15.73 7.44 3.30
CA GLY A 79 -15.86 8.51 4.31
C GLY A 79 -16.05 8.18 5.80
N ASP A 80 -16.57 7.00 6.16
CA ASP A 80 -17.23 6.74 7.45
C ASP A 80 -16.52 5.73 8.35
N THR A 81 -15.29 5.34 8.02
CA THR A 81 -14.44 4.72 9.05
C THR A 81 -13.92 5.85 9.94
N GLY A 82 -14.43 5.95 11.17
CA GLY A 82 -13.95 6.93 12.15
C GLY A 82 -12.41 6.92 12.26
N SER A 83 -11.83 8.09 12.52
CA SER A 83 -10.38 8.25 12.74
C SER A 83 -9.84 7.17 13.69
N GLY A 84 -8.75 6.50 13.29
CA GLY A 84 -8.14 5.41 14.07
C GLY A 84 -8.71 4.01 13.82
N GLY A 85 -9.76 3.87 13.00
CA GLY A 85 -10.24 2.57 12.53
C GLY A 85 -9.25 1.86 11.58
N ARG A 86 -9.36 0.54 11.46
CA ARG A 86 -8.58 -0.22 10.47
C ARG A 86 -8.92 0.25 9.05
N TYR A 87 -7.93 0.18 8.16
CA TYR A 87 -8.15 0.41 6.75
C TYR A 87 -8.59 -0.91 6.11
N PRO A 88 -9.61 -0.91 5.24
CA PRO A 88 -9.88 -2.10 4.45
C PRO A 88 -8.71 -2.30 3.48
N MET A 89 -8.13 -3.50 3.49
CA MET A 89 -6.95 -3.81 2.67
C MET A 89 -7.14 -5.17 1.99
N GLN A 90 -6.61 -5.30 0.79
CA GLN A 90 -6.59 -6.55 0.04
C GLN A 90 -5.17 -7.08 -0.05
N LEU A 91 -4.98 -8.31 0.42
CA LEU A 91 -3.70 -9.01 0.32
C LEU A 91 -3.44 -9.42 -1.12
N LEU A 92 -2.45 -8.81 -1.76
CA LEU A 92 -2.09 -9.11 -3.14
C LEU A 92 -1.03 -10.20 -3.21
N TRP A 93 -0.01 -10.09 -2.36
CA TRP A 93 1.07 -11.07 -2.25
C TRP A 93 1.49 -11.30 -0.80
N GLU A 94 1.96 -12.51 -0.54
CA GLU A 94 2.44 -12.99 0.76
C GLU A 94 3.70 -13.84 0.55
N TRP A 95 4.69 -13.68 1.41
CA TRP A 95 5.87 -14.52 1.46
C TRP A 95 5.54 -15.91 2.01
N ASN A 96 5.94 -16.93 1.27
CA ASN A 96 5.87 -18.31 1.68
C ASN A 96 7.25 -18.74 2.21
N GLU A 97 7.34 -19.01 3.51
CA GLU A 97 8.59 -19.43 4.16
C GLU A 97 9.07 -20.79 3.67
N ASP A 98 8.15 -21.72 3.35
CA ASP A 98 8.51 -23.08 2.94
C ASP A 98 9.17 -23.08 1.55
N SER A 99 8.64 -22.28 0.62
CA SER A 99 9.16 -22.19 -0.76
C SER A 99 10.15 -21.05 -0.96
N GLN A 100 10.33 -20.18 0.03
CA GLN A 100 11.11 -18.94 -0.06
C GLN A 100 10.75 -18.08 -1.29
N THR A 101 9.45 -17.98 -1.57
CA THR A 101 8.93 -17.23 -2.72
C THR A 101 7.75 -16.35 -2.30
N LEU A 102 7.51 -15.28 -3.07
CA LEU A 102 6.31 -14.49 -2.92
C LEU A 102 5.15 -15.14 -3.70
N ARG A 103 4.07 -15.47 -2.99
CA ARG A 103 2.87 -16.09 -3.56
C ARG A 103 1.79 -15.06 -3.76
N LYS A 104 1.21 -15.05 -4.97
CA LYS A 104 0.04 -14.24 -5.30
C LYS A 104 -1.20 -14.76 -4.56
N ARG A 105 -1.99 -13.86 -3.97
CA ARG A 105 -3.18 -14.22 -3.18
C ARG A 105 -4.46 -13.78 -3.87
N TYR A 106 -4.59 -12.49 -4.16
CA TYR A 106 -5.76 -11.92 -4.83
C TYR A 106 -5.34 -10.93 -5.91
N PRO A 107 -6.13 -10.77 -6.99
CA PRO A 107 -5.87 -9.72 -7.97
C PRO A 107 -6.13 -8.33 -7.34
N PRO A 108 -5.43 -7.27 -7.77
CA PRO A 108 -5.76 -5.93 -7.34
C PRO A 108 -7.16 -5.54 -7.80
N SER A 109 -7.83 -4.75 -6.98
CA SER A 109 -9.20 -4.27 -7.19
C SER A 109 -9.28 -2.93 -7.93
N GLY A 110 -8.23 -2.11 -7.86
CA GLY A 110 -8.23 -0.79 -8.48
C GLY A 110 -8.05 -0.80 -10.00
N GLU A 111 -8.61 0.22 -10.67
CA GLU A 111 -8.52 0.41 -12.13
C GLU A 111 -7.07 0.50 -12.64
N TRP A 112 -6.13 0.92 -11.80
CA TRP A 112 -4.70 0.98 -12.12
C TRP A 112 -4.08 -0.37 -12.51
N ALA A 113 -4.70 -1.47 -12.09
CA ALA A 113 -4.26 -2.82 -12.40
C ALA A 113 -4.83 -3.37 -13.71
N ARG A 114 -5.77 -2.64 -14.35
CA ARG A 114 -6.39 -3.08 -15.59
C ARG A 114 -5.35 -3.12 -16.72
N GLY A 115 -5.19 -4.29 -17.34
CA GLY A 115 -4.23 -4.51 -18.41
C GLY A 115 -2.78 -4.67 -17.95
N VAL A 116 -2.51 -4.60 -16.64
CA VAL A 116 -1.19 -4.87 -16.08
C VAL A 116 -1.02 -6.38 -15.89
N GLN A 117 -0.02 -6.96 -16.56
CA GLN A 117 0.39 -8.34 -16.29
C GLN A 117 1.26 -8.35 -15.03
N PHE A 118 0.73 -8.91 -13.96
CA PHE A 118 1.48 -9.08 -12.72
C PHE A 118 2.30 -10.37 -12.74
N PRO A 119 3.50 -10.38 -12.13
CA PRO A 119 4.33 -11.59 -12.01
C PRO A 119 3.54 -12.76 -11.42
N GLY A 120 3.78 -13.95 -11.96
CA GLY A 120 3.33 -15.22 -11.43
C GLY A 120 4.07 -15.60 -10.15
N GLU A 121 3.64 -16.70 -9.54
CA GLU A 121 4.34 -17.28 -8.39
C GLU A 121 5.72 -17.79 -8.81
N GLY A 122 6.78 -17.28 -8.18
CA GLY A 122 8.17 -17.66 -8.50
C GLY A 122 8.83 -16.84 -9.62
N ASP A 123 8.14 -15.88 -10.22
CA ASP A 123 8.76 -14.95 -11.18
C ASP A 123 9.63 -13.92 -10.45
N ASP A 124 10.77 -13.56 -11.05
CA ASP A 124 11.57 -12.42 -10.58
C ASP A 124 10.73 -11.13 -10.63
N PHE A 125 10.60 -10.44 -9.50
CA PHE A 125 9.86 -9.18 -9.38
C PHE A 125 10.59 -8.02 -10.08
N VAL A 126 10.66 -8.06 -11.42
CA VAL A 126 11.16 -6.95 -12.24
C VAL A 126 9.97 -6.17 -12.77
N TRP A 127 9.62 -5.08 -12.10
CA TRP A 127 8.65 -4.12 -12.61
C TRP A 127 9.26 -3.35 -13.79
N ARG A 128 8.79 -3.63 -15.00
CA ARG A 128 9.04 -2.76 -16.16
C ARG A 128 7.87 -1.79 -16.28
N LEU A 129 8.16 -0.49 -16.20
CA LEU A 129 7.16 0.52 -16.56
C LEU A 129 6.84 0.37 -18.06
N PRO A 130 5.59 0.58 -18.48
CA PRO A 130 5.26 0.65 -19.90
C PRO A 130 6.08 1.76 -20.57
N GLU A 131 6.62 1.48 -21.76
CA GLU A 131 7.23 2.49 -22.64
C GLU A 131 6.20 3.49 -23.17
#